data_AF-A0A5M8FSP8-F1
#
_entry.id   AF-A0A5M8FSP8-F1
#
_cell.length_a   1.000
_cell.length_b   1.000
_cell.length_c   1.000
_cell.angle_alpha   90.00
_cell.angle_beta   90.00
_cell.angle_gamma   90.00
#
_symmetry.space_group_name_H-M   'P 1'
#
loop_
_entity.id
_entity.type
_entity.pdbx_description
1 polymer ?
#
loop_
_entity_poly.entity_id
_entity_poly.type
_entity_poly.pdbx_seq_one_letter_code
_entity_poly.pdbx_strand_id
1 'polypeptide(L)' 'MGNIIITGITFGVFMTEALIHYNMGQAKARGEFRLTLPPPKELAKIAAVTATFSIATGLLVKSLPKHLQSRV' A
#
# COMPACT_ATOMS: atom_id res chain seq x y z
N MET A 1 -18.74 7.66 3.44
CA MET A 1 -18.38 6.25 3.69
C MET A 1 -17.54 5.65 2.56
N GLY A 2 -17.91 5.81 1.28
CA GLY A 2 -17.13 5.26 0.15
C GLY A 2 -15.63 5.62 0.14
N ASN A 3 -15.25 6.87 0.47
CA ASN A 3 -13.84 7.27 0.45
C ASN A 3 -12.97 6.56 1.51
N ILE A 4 -13.54 6.20 2.67
CA ILE A 4 -12.82 5.47 3.72
C ILE A 4 -12.59 4.02 3.27
N ILE A 5 -13.60 3.43 2.62
CA ILE A 5 -13.51 2.07 2.06
C ILE A 5 -12.44 2.02 0.96
N ILE A 6 -12.47 2.98 0.02
CA ILE A 6 -11.48 3.07 -1.06
C ILE A 6 -10.07 3.24 -0.46
N THR A 7 -9.89 4.18 0.47
CA THR A 7 -8.58 4.42 1.10
C THR A 7 -8.07 3.18 1.84
N GLY A 8 -8.96 2.46 2.55
CA GLY A 8 -8.63 1.22 3.24
C GLY A 8 -8.24 0.08 2.30
N ILE A 9 -8.96 -0.08 1.18
CA ILE A 9 -8.63 -1.06 0.14
C ILE A 9 -7.28 -0.70 -0.51
N THR A 10 -7.08 0.56 -0.89
CA THR A 10 -5.80 1.05 -1.44
C THR A 10 -4.65 0.78 -0.49
N PHE A 11 -4.84 1.05 0.81
CA PHE A 11 -3.84 0.74 1.83
C PHE A 11 -3.53 -0.74 1.89
N GLY A 12 -4.54 -1.61 1.97
CA GLY A 12 -4.33 -3.06 2.03
C GLY A 12 -3.56 -3.60 0.83
N VAL A 13 -3.91 -3.16 -0.39
CA VAL A 13 -3.23 -3.57 -1.63
C VAL A 13 -1.78 -3.08 -1.63
N PHE A 14 -1.54 -1.80 -1.37
CA PHE A 14 -0.18 -1.24 -1.36
C PHE A 14 0.68 -1.85 -0.26
N MET A 15 0.10 -2.15 0.89
CA MET A 15 0.84 -2.72 2.01
C MET A 15 1.23 -4.17 1.72
N THR A 16 0.37 -4.92 1.04
CA THR A 16 0.67 -6.28 0.57
C THR A 16 1.80 -6.26 -0.47
N GLU A 17 1.71 -5.41 -1.48
CA GLU A 17 2.75 -5.25 -2.51
C GLU A 17 4.09 -4.83 -1.89
N ALA A 18 4.08 -3.92 -0.91
CA ALA A 18 5.29 -3.47 -0.23
C ALA A 18 5.95 -4.59 0.58
N LEU A 19 5.17 -5.48 1.21
CA LEU A 19 5.69 -6.66 1.91
C LEU A 19 6.27 -7.68 0.93
N ILE A 20 5.63 -7.88 -0.23
CA ILE A 20 6.14 -8.77 -1.27
C ILE A 20 7.47 -8.23 -1.81
N HIS A 21 7.55 -6.94 -2.12
CA HIS A 21 8.77 -6.29 -2.60
C HIS A 21 9.90 -6.33 -1.56
N TYR A 22 9.57 -6.13 -0.27
CA TYR A 22 10.53 -6.30 0.81
C TYR A 22 11.13 -7.73 0.82
N ASN A 23 10.26 -8.74 0.75
CA ASN A 23 10.69 -10.13 0.76
C ASN A 23 11.46 -10.51 -0.50
N MET A 24 11.10 -9.97 -1.66
CA MET A 24 11.86 -10.15 -2.90
C MET A 24 13.26 -9.52 -2.81
N GLY A 25 13.38 -8.35 -2.18
CA GLY A 25 14.66 -7.72 -1.89
C GLY A 25 15.54 -8.56 -0.96
N GLN A 26 14.96 -9.10 0.13
CA GLN A 26 15.64 -10.02 1.03
C GLN A 26 16.00 -11.35 0.34
N ALA A 27 15.13 -11.88 -0.51
CA ALA A 27 15.38 -13.11 -1.25
C ALA A 27 16.55 -12.97 -2.23
N LYS A 28 16.66 -11.82 -2.90
CA LYS A 28 17.81 -11.52 -3.75
C LYS A 28 19.12 -11.42 -2.96
N ALA A 29 19.06 -11.00 -1.70
CA ALA A 29 20.23 -10.94 -0.81
C ALA A 29 20.59 -12.31 -0.20
N ARG A 30 19.59 -13.18 0.04
CA ARG A 30 19.75 -14.47 0.76
C ARG A 30 19.82 -15.70 -0.16
N GLY A 31 19.39 -15.59 -1.42
CA GLY A 31 19.32 -16.68 -2.39
C GLY A 31 18.03 -17.53 -2.31
N GLU A 32 17.16 -17.31 -1.31
CA GLU A 32 15.90 -18.04 -1.15
C GLU A 32 14.72 -17.10 -0.87
N PHE A 33 13.57 -17.37 -1.48
CA PHE A 33 12.34 -16.64 -1.19
C PHE A 33 11.64 -17.22 0.03
N ARG A 34 11.62 -16.46 1.13
CA ARG A 34 10.85 -16.78 2.33
C ARG A 34 9.95 -15.59 2.66
N LEU A 35 8.65 -15.82 2.73
CA LEU A 35 7.69 -14.83 3.22
C LEU A 35 7.92 -14.61 4.71
N THR A 36 8.62 -13.52 5.02
CA THR A 36 8.92 -13.08 6.37
C THR A 36 8.37 -11.70 6.61
N LEU A 37 7.86 -11.48 7.82
CA LEU A 37 7.48 -10.14 8.25
C LEU A 37 8.75 -9.31 8.49
N PRO A 38 8.81 -8.06 7.99
CA PRO A 38 9.92 -7.18 8.28
C PRO A 38 10.08 -6.95 9.78
N PRO A 39 11.30 -6.65 10.26
CA PRO A 39 11.52 -6.15 11.61
C PRO A 39 10.57 -4.98 11.93
N PRO A 40 10.08 -4.83 13.17
CA PRO A 40 9.06 -3.84 13.51
C PRO A 40 9.40 -2.40 13.09
N LYS A 41 10.70 -2.02 13.14
CA LYS A 41 11.17 -0.70 12.70
C LYS A 41 11.03 -0.49 11.18
N GLU A 42 11.32 -1.51 10.38
CA GLU A 42 11.18 -1.44 8.92
C GLU A 42 9.71 -1.53 8.51
N LEU A 43 8.95 -2.41 9.16
CA LEU A 43 7.50 -2.52 8.97
C LEU A 43 6.83 -1.18 9.26
N ALA A 44 7.20 -0.49 10.34
CA ALA A 44 6.67 0.83 10.66
C ALA A 44 7.00 1.88 9.58
N LYS A 45 8.20 1.85 9.00
CA LYS A 45 8.56 2.74 7.88
C LYS A 45 7.72 2.45 6.64
N ILE A 46 7.59 1.18 6.27
CA ILE A 46 6.77 0.76 5.13
C ILE A 46 5.32 1.17 5.35
N ALA A 47 4.75 0.85 6.52
CA ALA A 47 3.39 1.22 6.87
C ALA A 47 3.17 2.73 6.86
N ALA A 48 4.13 3.53 7.36
CA ALA A 48 4.04 4.99 7.34
C ALA A 48 3.99 5.55 5.92
N VAL A 49 4.93 5.14 5.05
CA VAL A 49 4.96 5.57 3.65
C VAL A 49 3.69 5.13 2.93
N THR A 50 3.31 3.86 3.07
CA THR A 50 2.09 3.31 2.45
C THR A 50 0.84 4.07 2.90
N ALA A 51 0.70 4.34 4.20
CA ALA A 51 -0.43 5.11 4.72
C ALA A 51 -0.49 6.53 4.14
N THR A 52 0.65 7.22 4.03
CA THR A 52 0.72 8.54 3.40
C THR A 52 0.24 8.48 1.95
N PHE A 53 0.72 7.52 1.17
CA PHE A 53 0.32 7.37 -0.23
C PHE A 53 -1.17 7.00 -0.36
N SER A 54 -1.69 6.11 0.47
CA SER A 54 -3.11 5.74 0.44
C SER A 54 -4.03 6.92 0.74
N ILE A 55 -3.67 7.75 1.73
CA ILE A 55 -4.41 8.98 2.04
C ILE A 55 -4.33 9.95 0.86
N ALA A 56 -3.15 10.17 0.29
CA ALA A 56 -2.97 11.03 -0.87
C ALA A 56 -3.82 10.57 -2.06
N THR A 57 -3.83 9.27 -2.36
CA THR A 57 -4.69 8.67 -3.39
C THR A 57 -6.17 8.89 -3.08
N GLY A 58 -6.61 8.68 -1.83
CA GLY A 58 -8.00 8.93 -1.42
C GLY A 58 -8.43 10.39 -1.57
N LEU A 59 -7.52 11.34 -1.38
CA LEU A 59 -7.77 12.77 -1.62
C LEU A 59 -7.86 13.10 -3.11
N LEU A 60 -6.99 12.50 -3.93
CA LEU A 60 -7.01 12.65 -5.39
C LEU A 60 -8.31 12.10 -5.98
N VAL A 61 -8.70 10.88 -5.59
CA VAL A 61 -9.96 10.25 -6.03
C VAL A 61 -11.16 11.12 -5.65
N LYS A 62 -11.16 11.72 -4.45
CA LYS A 62 -12.23 12.64 -4.03
C LYS A 62 -12.30 13.91 -4.89
N SER A 63 -11.16 14.34 -5.42
CA SER A 63 -11.05 15.54 -6.26
C SER A 63 -11.42 15.27 -7.72
N LEU A 64 -11.57 14.00 -8.13
CA LEU A 64 -11.98 13.64 -9.48
C LEU A 64 -13.44 14.06 -9.76
N PRO A 65 -13.74 14.52 -10.98
CA PRO A 65 -15.10 14.83 -11.40
C PRO A 65 -16.04 13.62 -11.27
N LYS A 66 -17.28 13.85 -10.83
CA LYS A 66 -18.28 12.77 -10.61
C LYS A 66 -18.57 11.92 -11.86
N HIS A 67 -18.45 12.49 -13.06
CA HIS A 67 -18.66 11.77 -14.33
C HIS A 67 -17.55 10.73 -14.62
N LEU A 68 -16.37 10.91 -14.03
CA LEU A 68 -15.26 9.95 -14.08
C LEU A 68 -15.32 8.99 -12.91
N GLN A 69 -15.73 9.45 -11.72
CA GLN A 69 -15.93 8.57 -10.56
C GLN A 69 -16.96 7.47 -10.80
N SER A 70 -17.99 7.69 -11.64
CA SER A 70 -19.00 6.65 -11.92
C SER A 70 -18.52 5.53 -12.85
N ARG A 71 -17.30 5.62 -13.39
CA ARG A 71 -16.71 4.62 -14.29
C ARG A 71 -15.57 3.81 -13.66
N VAL A 72 -15.20 4.14 -12.42
CA VAL A 72 -14.14 3.48 -11.64
C VAL A 72 -14.79 2.81 -10.45
#